data_AF-A0A9X0D907-F1
#
_entry.id   AF-A0A9X0D907-F1
#
_cell.length_a   1.000
_cell.length_b   1.000
_cell.length_c   1.000
_cell.angle_alpha   90.00
_cell.angle_beta   90.00
_cell.angle_gamma   90.00
#
_symmetry.space_group_name_H-M   'P 1'
#
loop_
_entity.id
_entity.type
_entity.pdbx_description
1 polymer ?
#
loop_
_entity_poly.entity_id
_entity_poly.type
_entity_poly.pdbx_seq_one_letter_code
_entity_poly.pdbx_strand_id
1 'polypeptide(L)'
;MSTQQGILNERLESLDRSRRGHLSSITRLCNELDESLKDFSNVVKVRTKQTQLNTSWEQYCDCCDKYADLLDTACEKYKRVLSDRAAQQSRIQAYNDEIEQFVVSAAAFYNNQVSYDVNVSKKTSPSESVKSSVSHASKLSVSSSKAREAKVQAAKAALMQ
;
A
#
# COMPACT_ATOMS: atom_id res chain seq x y z
N MET A 1 -23.45 -24.69 40.64
CA MET A 1 -23.39 -23.36 39.98
C MET A 1 -23.64 -23.56 38.49
N SER A 2 -24.49 -22.72 37.90
CA SER A 2 -25.11 -22.92 36.57
C SER A 2 -24.08 -23.09 35.45
N THR A 3 -24.24 -24.14 34.65
CA THR A 3 -23.47 -24.45 33.43
C THR A 3 -23.39 -23.27 32.46
N GLN A 4 -24.38 -22.37 32.47
CA GLN A 4 -24.40 -21.16 31.63
C GLN A 4 -23.31 -20.14 32.01
N GLN A 5 -23.02 -19.98 33.31
CA GLN A 5 -21.96 -19.06 33.74
C GLN A 5 -20.58 -19.56 33.34
N GLY A 6 -20.37 -20.89 33.38
CA GLY A 6 -19.15 -21.52 32.88
C GLY A 6 -18.94 -21.27 31.38
N ILE A 7 -19.99 -21.52 30.58
CA ILE A 7 -19.97 -21.28 29.13
C ILE A 7 -19.68 -19.80 28.79
N LEU A 8 -20.29 -18.86 29.52
CA LEU A 8 -20.03 -17.43 29.32
C LEU A 8 -18.57 -17.07 29.61
N ASN A 9 -18.03 -17.56 30.73
CA ASN A 9 -16.65 -17.30 31.12
C ASN A 9 -15.65 -17.87 30.11
N GLU A 10 -15.85 -19.11 29.65
CA GLU A 10 -15.02 -19.72 28.61
C GLU A 10 -15.06 -18.92 27.30
N ARG A 11 -16.24 -18.44 26.91
CA ARG A 11 -16.39 -17.60 25.71
C ARG A 11 -15.67 -16.26 25.85
N LEU A 12 -15.78 -15.61 27.00
CA LEU A 12 -15.03 -14.38 27.30
C LEU A 12 -13.52 -14.64 27.24
N GLU A 13 -13.01 -15.69 27.86
CA GLU A 13 -11.57 -16.01 27.79
C GLU A 13 -11.09 -16.28 26.37
N SER A 14 -11.87 -17.01 25.57
CA SER A 14 -11.54 -17.29 24.17
C SER A 14 -11.45 -16.00 23.34
N LEU A 15 -12.43 -15.11 23.51
CA LEU A 15 -12.45 -13.81 22.86
C LEU A 15 -11.30 -12.91 23.33
N ASP A 16 -10.97 -12.88 24.62
CA ASP A 16 -9.83 -12.09 25.11
C ASP A 16 -8.51 -12.59 24.53
N ARG A 17 -8.31 -13.91 24.43
CA ARG A 17 -7.15 -14.52 23.76
C ARG A 17 -7.10 -14.12 22.28
N SER A 18 -8.21 -14.20 21.57
CA SER A 18 -8.30 -13.79 20.16
C SER A 18 -7.98 -12.30 19.97
N ARG A 19 -8.57 -11.43 20.79
CA ARG A 19 -8.31 -9.98 20.80
C ARG A 19 -6.83 -9.66 20.98
N ARG A 20 -6.17 -10.30 21.95
CA ARG A 20 -4.72 -10.17 22.18
C ARG A 20 -3.88 -10.69 21.00
N GLY A 21 -4.36 -11.73 20.33
CA GLY A 21 -3.76 -12.25 19.10
C GLY A 21 -3.79 -11.22 17.97
N HIS A 22 -4.96 -10.64 17.68
CA HIS A 22 -5.09 -9.59 16.65
C HIS A 22 -4.24 -8.35 16.99
N LEU A 23 -4.18 -7.94 18.26
CA LEU A 23 -3.34 -6.83 18.70
C LEU A 23 -1.84 -7.09 18.49
N SER A 24 -1.40 -8.34 18.71
CA SER A 24 -0.04 -8.77 18.41
C SER A 24 0.25 -8.68 16.90
N SER A 25 -0.68 -9.10 16.05
CA SER A 25 -0.57 -8.97 14.59
C SER A 25 -0.47 -7.52 14.14
N ILE A 26 -1.33 -6.65 14.68
CA ILE A 26 -1.29 -5.19 14.42
C ILE A 26 0.09 -4.63 14.79
N THR A 27 0.57 -4.94 16.00
CA THR A 27 1.86 -4.41 16.48
C THR A 27 3.02 -4.86 15.61
N ARG A 28 3.03 -6.13 15.19
CA ARG A 28 4.04 -6.66 14.27
C ARG A 28 4.01 -5.91 12.92
N LEU A 29 2.82 -5.72 12.35
CA LEU A 29 2.66 -5.04 11.06
C LEU A 29 3.08 -3.57 11.14
N CYS A 30 2.80 -2.88 12.23
CA CYS A 30 3.30 -1.52 12.48
C CYS A 30 4.84 -1.48 12.49
N ASN A 31 5.50 -2.34 13.26
CA ASN A 31 6.97 -2.38 13.30
C ASN A 31 7.57 -2.72 11.91
N GLU A 32 6.91 -3.60 11.17
CA GLU A 32 7.29 -3.94 9.81
C GLU A 32 7.10 -2.77 8.82
N LEU A 33 6.12 -1.90 9.06
CA LEU A 33 5.89 -0.67 8.30
C LEU A 33 6.96 0.36 8.62
N ASP A 34 7.33 0.55 9.89
CA ASP A 34 8.41 1.47 10.31
C ASP A 34 9.70 1.20 9.53
N GLU A 35 10.04 -0.08 9.33
CA GLU A 35 11.21 -0.47 8.53
C GLU A 35 11.01 -0.22 7.03
N SER A 36 9.79 -0.38 6.51
CA SER A 36 9.51 -0.26 5.07
C SER A 36 9.32 1.18 4.62
N LEU A 37 9.07 2.11 5.54
CA LEU A 37 8.87 3.54 5.29
C LEU A 37 10.18 4.33 5.24
N LYS A 38 11.34 3.70 5.52
CA LYS A 38 12.66 4.37 5.54
C LYS A 38 13.16 4.82 4.18
N ASP A 39 12.78 4.13 3.11
CA ASP A 39 13.18 4.46 1.75
C ASP A 39 12.07 4.12 0.74
N PHE A 40 12.15 4.72 -0.45
CA PHE A 40 11.15 4.52 -1.50
C PHE A 40 11.32 3.23 -2.30
N SER A 41 12.22 2.32 -1.89
CA SER A 41 12.60 1.15 -2.70
C SER A 41 11.44 0.22 -3.03
N ASN A 42 10.42 0.15 -2.16
CA ASN A 42 9.31 -0.77 -2.34
C ASN A 42 7.96 -0.24 -1.83
N VAL A 43 7.42 0.76 -2.55
CA VAL A 43 6.08 1.32 -2.30
C VAL A 43 4.98 0.26 -2.34
N VAL A 44 5.10 -0.76 -3.20
CA VAL A 44 4.13 -1.86 -3.29
C VAL A 44 4.09 -2.67 -2.00
N LYS A 45 5.25 -2.99 -1.41
CA LYS A 45 5.33 -3.69 -0.12
C LYS A 45 4.68 -2.88 1.01
N VAL A 46 4.86 -1.57 1.02
CA VAL A 46 4.20 -0.67 2.00
C VAL A 46 2.68 -0.75 1.85
N ARG A 47 2.13 -0.65 0.63
CA ARG A 47 0.68 -0.78 0.36
C ARG A 47 0.12 -2.16 0.73
N THR A 48 0.86 -3.22 0.47
CA THR A 48 0.46 -4.58 0.89
C THR A 48 0.37 -4.68 2.40
N LYS A 49 1.37 -4.15 3.13
CA LYS A 49 1.36 -4.14 4.60
C LYS A 49 0.25 -3.25 5.17
N GLN A 50 -0.03 -2.10 4.55
CA GLN A 50 -1.17 -1.24 4.90
C GLN A 50 -2.49 -2.03 4.85
N THR A 51 -2.69 -2.79 3.77
CA THR A 51 -3.89 -3.62 3.60
C THR A 51 -3.99 -4.68 4.71
N GLN A 52 -2.89 -5.39 4.98
CA GLN A 52 -2.83 -6.39 6.06
C GLN A 52 -3.08 -5.79 7.44
N LEU A 53 -2.58 -4.58 7.69
CA LEU A 53 -2.79 -3.83 8.92
C LEU A 53 -4.28 -3.52 9.09
N ASN A 54 -4.93 -2.98 8.06
CA ASN A 54 -6.35 -2.64 8.08
C ASN A 54 -7.22 -3.89 8.26
N THR A 55 -6.92 -5.01 7.59
CA THR A 55 -7.62 -6.28 7.83
C THR A 55 -7.45 -6.78 9.26
N SER A 56 -6.24 -6.69 9.83
CA SER A 56 -6.01 -7.10 11.22
C SER A 56 -6.76 -6.20 12.21
N TRP A 57 -6.89 -4.92 11.89
CA TRP A 57 -7.66 -3.93 12.65
C TRP A 57 -9.17 -4.22 12.62
N GLU A 58 -9.73 -4.55 11.46
CA GLU A 58 -11.14 -4.94 11.33
C GLU A 58 -11.45 -6.18 12.18
N GLN A 59 -10.60 -7.21 12.10
CA GLN A 59 -10.76 -8.42 12.92
C GLN A 59 -10.65 -8.14 14.42
N TYR A 60 -9.75 -7.23 14.82
CA TYR A 60 -9.65 -6.79 16.20
C TYR A 60 -10.93 -6.07 16.66
N CYS A 61 -11.49 -5.19 15.82
CA CYS A 61 -12.75 -4.50 16.09
C CYS A 61 -13.91 -5.48 16.28
N ASP A 62 -14.10 -6.41 15.35
CA ASP A 62 -15.13 -7.45 15.45
C ASP A 62 -15.02 -8.27 16.73
N CYS A 63 -13.77 -8.57 17.14
CA CYS A 63 -13.50 -9.30 18.37
C CYS A 63 -13.85 -8.45 19.61
N CYS A 64 -13.48 -7.17 19.61
CA CYS A 64 -13.84 -6.23 20.66
C CYS A 64 -15.35 -6.06 20.80
N ASP A 65 -16.09 -5.95 19.69
CA ASP A 65 -17.54 -5.82 19.69
C ASP A 65 -18.20 -7.06 20.30
N LYS A 66 -17.82 -8.26 19.83
CA LYS A 66 -18.30 -9.54 20.41
C LYS A 66 -17.95 -9.71 21.89
N TYR A 67 -16.80 -9.21 22.32
CA TYR A 67 -16.38 -9.27 23.72
C TYR A 67 -17.18 -8.28 24.58
N ALA A 68 -17.36 -7.05 24.09
CA ALA A 68 -18.10 -6.00 24.74
C ALA A 68 -19.59 -6.34 24.92
N ASP A 69 -20.21 -7.01 23.93
CA ASP A 69 -21.60 -7.47 23.97
C ASP A 69 -21.87 -8.48 25.12
N LEU A 70 -20.82 -9.16 25.59
CA LEU A 70 -20.91 -10.14 26.68
C LEU A 70 -20.58 -9.54 28.06
N LEU A 71 -20.15 -8.28 28.10
CA LEU A 71 -19.79 -7.59 29.33
C LEU A 71 -20.90 -6.65 29.77
N ASP A 72 -21.00 -6.45 31.09
CA ASP A 72 -21.77 -5.34 31.63
C ASP A 72 -21.10 -4.02 31.25
N THR A 73 -21.85 -3.11 30.63
CA THR A 73 -21.41 -1.77 30.25
C THR A 73 -20.87 -0.94 31.43
N ALA A 74 -21.32 -1.20 32.65
CA ALA A 74 -20.84 -0.52 33.85
C ALA A 74 -19.48 -1.06 34.33
N CYS A 75 -19.06 -2.25 33.86
CA CYS A 75 -17.84 -2.89 34.37
C CYS A 75 -16.57 -2.26 33.80
N GLU A 76 -15.51 -2.26 34.62
CA GLU A 76 -14.21 -1.69 34.23
C GLU A 76 -13.57 -2.38 33.03
N LYS A 77 -13.84 -3.68 32.83
CA LYS A 77 -13.36 -4.41 31.65
C LYS A 77 -13.94 -3.84 30.36
N TYR A 78 -15.23 -3.48 30.35
CA TYR A 78 -15.89 -2.90 29.18
C TYR A 78 -15.26 -1.55 28.82
N LYS A 79 -15.13 -0.66 29.81
CA LYS A 79 -14.49 0.66 29.64
C LYS A 79 -13.06 0.54 29.12
N ARG A 80 -12.29 -0.41 29.65
CA ARG A 80 -10.91 -0.66 29.20
C ARG A 80 -10.86 -1.10 27.75
N VAL A 81 -11.73 -2.01 27.31
CA VAL A 81 -11.77 -2.49 25.92
C VAL A 81 -12.07 -1.35 24.95
N LEU A 82 -13.01 -0.47 25.29
CA LEU A 82 -13.31 0.71 24.47
C LEU A 82 -12.14 1.70 24.41
N SER A 83 -11.49 1.96 25.54
CA SER A 83 -10.32 2.83 25.61
C SER A 83 -9.14 2.28 24.79
N ASP A 84 -8.83 0.99 24.96
CA ASP A 84 -7.79 0.30 24.19
C ASP A 84 -8.08 0.37 22.69
N ARG A 85 -9.34 0.14 22.28
CA ARG A 85 -9.77 0.25 20.88
C ARG A 85 -9.57 1.67 20.36
N ALA A 86 -9.99 2.70 21.09
CA ALA A 86 -9.81 4.09 20.66
C ALA A 86 -8.33 4.45 20.49
N ALA A 87 -7.47 4.01 21.40
CA ALA A 87 -6.02 4.21 21.29
C ALA A 87 -5.43 3.51 20.04
N GLN A 88 -5.86 2.28 19.76
CA GLN A 88 -5.44 1.58 18.54
C GLN A 88 -5.99 2.26 17.28
N GLN A 89 -7.22 2.74 17.27
CA GLN A 89 -7.79 3.45 16.12
C GLN A 89 -6.94 4.67 15.74
N SER A 90 -6.55 5.49 16.72
CA SER A 90 -5.66 6.64 16.49
C SER A 90 -4.30 6.22 15.93
N ARG A 91 -3.73 5.11 16.43
CA ARG A 91 -2.46 4.56 15.91
C ARG A 91 -2.58 4.10 14.46
N ILE A 92 -3.64 3.36 14.12
CA ILE A 92 -3.87 2.88 12.75
C ILE A 92 -4.09 4.05 11.79
N GLN A 93 -4.83 5.07 12.22
CA GLN A 93 -5.01 6.28 11.41
C GLN A 93 -3.69 6.98 11.12
N ALA A 94 -2.82 7.13 12.13
CA ALA A 94 -1.51 7.75 11.95
C ALA A 94 -0.65 7.00 10.92
N TYR A 95 -0.62 5.67 10.96
CA TYR A 95 0.07 4.87 9.94
C TYR A 95 -0.53 5.04 8.55
N ASN A 96 -1.86 5.07 8.44
CA ASN A 96 -2.51 5.28 7.14
C ASN A 96 -2.14 6.65 6.56
N ASP A 97 -2.17 7.71 7.37
CA ASP A 97 -1.80 9.06 6.95
C ASP A 97 -0.32 9.15 6.54
N GLU A 98 0.58 8.54 7.31
CA GLU A 98 2.01 8.48 7.01
C GLU A 98 2.28 7.73 5.70
N ILE A 99 1.58 6.62 5.45
CA ILE A 99 1.70 5.83 4.22
C ILE A 99 1.22 6.64 3.01
N GLU A 100 0.13 7.39 3.12
CA GLU A 100 -0.31 8.27 2.03
C GLU A 100 0.74 9.35 1.71
N GLN A 101 1.31 9.99 2.73
CA GLN A 101 2.38 10.98 2.55
C GLN A 101 3.63 10.35 1.92
N PHE A 102 4.00 9.15 2.36
CA PHE A 102 5.11 8.39 1.80
C PHE A 102 4.91 8.09 0.32
N VAL A 103 3.71 7.64 -0.07
CA VAL A 103 3.37 7.33 -1.48
C VAL A 103 3.45 8.59 -2.35
N VAL A 104 2.91 9.71 -1.88
CA VAL A 104 3.01 11.00 -2.58
C VAL A 104 4.47 11.43 -2.75
N SER A 105 5.27 11.29 -1.68
CA SER A 105 6.68 11.65 -1.69
C SER A 105 7.50 10.77 -2.64
N ALA A 106 7.23 9.46 -2.64
CA ALA A 106 7.85 8.51 -3.56
C ALA A 106 7.52 8.84 -5.02
N ALA A 107 6.25 9.15 -5.32
CA ALA A 107 5.84 9.56 -6.66
C ALA A 107 6.55 10.84 -7.12
N ALA A 108 6.64 11.84 -6.25
CA ALA A 108 7.38 13.07 -6.54
C ALA A 108 8.87 12.81 -6.79
N PHE A 109 9.51 11.98 -5.97
CA PHE A 109 10.91 11.58 -6.12
C PHE A 109 11.18 10.94 -7.49
N TYR A 110 10.41 9.92 -7.85
CA TYR A 110 10.61 9.22 -9.13
C TYR A 110 10.25 10.09 -10.34
N ASN A 111 9.21 10.92 -10.26
CA ASN A 111 8.88 11.86 -11.33
C ASN A 111 10.00 12.88 -11.58
N ASN A 112 10.61 13.40 -10.51
CA ASN A 112 11.75 14.31 -10.61
C ASN A 112 12.98 13.62 -11.20
N GLN A 113 13.23 12.37 -10.81
CA GLN A 113 14.33 11.57 -11.37
C GLN A 113 14.16 11.32 -12.86
N VAL A 114 12.97 10.90 -13.30
CA VAL A 114 12.65 10.70 -14.72
C VAL A 114 12.78 12.02 -15.51
N SER A 115 12.31 13.13 -14.94
CA SER A 115 12.45 14.45 -15.56
C SER A 115 13.92 14.85 -15.75
N TYR A 116 14.75 14.63 -14.73
CA TYR A 116 16.19 14.85 -14.81
C TYR A 116 16.84 13.98 -15.89
N ASP A 117 16.56 12.67 -15.90
CA ASP A 117 17.13 11.72 -16.85
C ASP A 117 16.76 12.05 -18.30
N VAL A 118 15.50 12.45 -18.54
CA VAL A 118 15.04 12.93 -19.86
C VAL A 118 15.78 14.19 -20.28
N ASN A 119 15.98 15.13 -19.37
CA ASN A 119 16.68 16.39 -19.67
C ASN A 119 18.18 16.18 -19.92
N VAL A 120 18.83 15.26 -19.19
CA VAL A 120 20.21 14.86 -19.44
C VAL A 120 20.32 14.18 -20.80
N SER A 121 19.45 13.21 -21.10
CA SER A 121 19.42 12.51 -22.40
C SER A 121 19.22 13.46 -23.58
N LYS A 122 18.40 14.51 -23.43
CA LYS A 122 18.24 15.58 -24.44
C LYS A 122 19.48 16.46 -24.62
N LYS A 123 20.31 16.63 -23.60
CA LYS A 123 21.54 17.43 -23.68
C LYS A 123 22.73 16.64 -24.23
N THR A 124 22.77 15.33 -23.98
CA THR A 124 23.82 14.43 -24.51
C THR A 124 23.52 13.87 -25.90
N SER A 125 22.32 14.07 -26.43
CA SER A 125 22.06 13.85 -27.85
C SER A 125 22.66 15.03 -28.63
N PRO A 126 23.63 14.80 -29.54
CA PRO A 126 24.07 15.86 -30.45
C PRO A 126 22.84 16.34 -31.21
N SER A 127 22.57 17.65 -31.20
CA SER A 127 21.82 18.26 -32.29
C SER A 127 22.65 18.03 -33.55
N GLU A 128 22.39 16.93 -34.27
CA GLU A 128 22.79 16.78 -35.65
C GLU A 128 22.02 17.83 -36.47
N SER A 129 22.45 19.08 -36.35
CA SER A 129 22.26 20.09 -37.37
C SER A 129 23.14 19.68 -38.54
N VAL A 130 22.67 18.73 -39.34
CA VAL A 130 23.26 18.39 -40.62
C VAL A 130 23.15 19.62 -41.51
N LYS A 131 24.23 20.41 -41.61
CA LYS A 131 24.44 21.32 -42.73
C LYS A 131 24.54 20.46 -43.99
N SER A 132 23.45 20.36 -44.74
CA SER A 132 23.40 19.62 -46.00
C SER A 132 24.14 20.40 -47.10
N SER A 133 25.44 20.14 -47.26
CA SER A 133 26.17 20.44 -48.48
C SER A 133 25.99 19.27 -49.46
N VAL A 134 25.14 19.51 -50.47
CA VAL A 134 25.16 19.00 -51.85
C VAL A 134 25.92 17.67 -52.13
N SER A 135 25.09 16.63 -52.34
CA SER A 135 25.18 15.47 -53.26
C SER A 135 26.41 14.54 -53.31
N HIS A 136 26.19 13.25 -52.99
CA HIS A 136 26.19 12.16 -53.98
C HIS A 136 25.55 10.87 -53.40
N ALA A 137 24.96 10.06 -54.28
CA ALA A 137 24.02 8.97 -54.02
C ALA A 137 24.49 7.82 -53.09
N SER A 138 23.55 7.24 -52.32
CA SER A 138 23.35 5.78 -52.18
C SER A 138 22.05 5.44 -51.41
N LYS A 139 21.48 4.29 -51.76
CA LYS A 139 20.11 3.80 -51.54
C LYS A 139 19.87 3.12 -50.17
N LEU A 140 18.59 3.17 -49.72
CA LEU A 140 17.88 2.30 -48.74
C LEU A 140 18.30 2.48 -47.25
N SER A 141 17.42 2.64 -46.26
CA SER A 141 16.13 1.98 -46.02
C SER A 141 15.18 2.85 -45.16
N VAL A 142 13.92 2.93 -45.58
CA VAL A 142 12.81 3.50 -44.79
C VAL A 142 12.02 2.31 -44.25
N SER A 143 12.24 1.88 -43.00
CA SER A 143 11.37 0.87 -42.39
C SER A 143 11.44 0.80 -40.86
N SER A 144 11.13 1.90 -40.16
CA SER A 144 10.94 1.84 -38.70
C SER A 144 9.62 2.44 -38.21
N SER A 145 9.01 3.37 -38.95
CA SER A 145 7.77 4.01 -38.49
C SER A 145 6.52 3.13 -38.68
N LYS A 146 6.35 2.49 -39.86
CA LYS A 146 5.20 1.59 -40.10
C LYS A 146 5.18 0.36 -39.19
N ALA A 147 6.34 -0.18 -38.82
CA ALA A 147 6.43 -1.35 -37.93
C ALA A 147 6.03 -1.02 -36.49
N ARG A 148 6.27 0.22 -36.04
CA ARG A 148 5.88 0.68 -34.71
C ARG A 148 4.39 0.97 -34.65
N GLU A 149 3.82 1.53 -35.71
CA GLU A 149 2.40 1.86 -35.81
C GLU A 149 1.53 0.60 -35.92
N ALA A 150 1.98 -0.43 -36.66
CA ALA A 150 1.29 -1.72 -36.76
C ALA A 150 1.23 -2.47 -35.41
N LYS A 151 2.29 -2.38 -34.58
CA LYS A 151 2.29 -2.99 -33.24
C LYS A 151 1.31 -2.30 -32.27
N VAL A 152 1.18 -0.98 -32.37
CA VAL A 152 0.23 -0.22 -31.54
C VAL A 152 -1.21 -0.55 -31.93
N GLN A 153 -1.50 -0.67 -33.22
CA GLN A 153 -2.85 -1.04 -33.69
C GLN A 153 -3.22 -2.49 -33.35
N ALA A 154 -2.27 -3.44 -33.44
CA ALA A 154 -2.51 -4.83 -33.05
C ALA A 154 -2.77 -4.98 -31.54
N ALA A 155 -2.03 -4.25 -30.70
CA ALA A 155 -2.25 -4.25 -29.25
C ALA A 155 -3.61 -3.64 -28.87
N LYS A 156 -4.07 -2.64 -29.62
CA LYS A 156 -5.39 -2.02 -29.41
C LYS A 156 -6.55 -2.95 -29.80
N ALA A 157 -6.39 -3.75 -30.86
CA ALA A 157 -7.42 -4.70 -31.30
C ALA A 157 -7.59 -5.91 -30.35
N ALA A 158 -6.52 -6.34 -29.69
CA ALA A 158 -6.56 -7.46 -28.72
C ALA A 158 -7.24 -7.11 -27.39
N LEU A 159 -7.49 -5.82 -27.12
CA LEU A 159 -8.08 -5.31 -25.88
C LEU A 159 -9.60 -5.05 -26.00
N MET A 160 -10.17 -5.26 -27.19
CA MET A 160 -11.59 -5.05 -27.50
C MET A 160 -12.34 -6.37 -27.79
N GLN A 161 -11.77 -7.52 -27.40
CA GLN A 161 -12.50 -8.79 -27.28
C GLN A 161 -12.84 -9.05 -25.82
#